data_AF-A0A2V3JTX5-F1
#
_entry.id   AF-A0A2V3JTX5-F1
#
_cell.length_a   1.000
_cell.length_b   1.000
_cell.length_c   1.000
_cell.angle_alpha   90.00
_cell.angle_beta   90.00
_cell.angle_gamma   90.00
#
_symmetry.space_group_name_H-M   'P 1'
#
loop_
_entity.id
_entity.type
_entity.pdbx_description
1 polymer ?
#
loop_
_entity_poly.entity_id
_entity_poly.type
_entity_poly.pdbx_seq_one_letter_code
_entity_poly.pdbx_strand_id
1 'polypeptide(L)'
;MGAKKYGLKCETFDFLGFTHFCDTTRKGKFKLGRKTSRKKFRQKMTEMNIWLKRIRNLVQLKEWWKVLELKLLGHYRYYGMSGNIRSLQNFYHHVVRLAFKWINRRSQRKSYNWALVQSFSAI
;
A
#
# COMPACT_ATOMS: atom_id res chain seq x y z
N MET A 1 2.45 13.69 -31.29
CA MET A 1 2.10 12.55 -32.17
C MET A 1 2.28 11.26 -31.40
N GLY A 2 1.25 10.40 -31.29
CA GLY A 2 1.28 9.23 -30.39
C GLY A 2 1.48 7.89 -31.12
N ALA A 3 2.04 6.89 -30.42
CA ALA A 3 2.45 5.57 -30.94
C ALA A 3 1.38 4.80 -31.74
N LYS A 4 0.10 5.18 -31.61
CA LYS A 4 -1.01 4.70 -32.45
C LYS A 4 -0.77 4.89 -33.96
N LYS A 5 -0.05 5.93 -34.38
CA LYS A 5 0.30 6.18 -35.79
C LYS A 5 1.22 5.09 -36.37
N TYR A 6 1.95 4.37 -35.51
CA TYR A 6 2.95 3.36 -35.89
C TYR A 6 2.52 1.92 -35.56
N GLY A 7 1.25 1.68 -35.19
CA GLY A 7 0.77 0.34 -34.83
C GLY A 7 1.36 -0.23 -33.52
N LEU A 8 2.08 0.58 -32.74
CA LEU A 8 2.77 0.18 -31.51
C LEU A 8 1.95 0.55 -30.28
N LYS A 9 1.85 -0.37 -29.31
CA LYS A 9 1.34 -0.06 -27.97
C LYS A 9 2.40 0.78 -27.25
N CYS A 10 2.08 1.97 -26.72
CA CYS A 10 3.13 2.75 -26.04
C CYS A 10 3.68 1.93 -24.86
N GLU A 11 5.00 2.02 -24.69
CA GLU A 11 5.72 1.29 -23.66
C GLU A 11 5.24 1.65 -22.25
N THR A 12 5.29 0.65 -21.37
CA THR A 12 5.00 0.83 -19.95
C THR A 12 6.28 1.32 -19.26
N PHE A 13 6.19 2.40 -18.49
CA PHE A 13 7.35 2.96 -17.80
C PHE A 13 7.02 3.40 -16.37
N ASP A 14 8.05 3.42 -15.52
CA ASP A 14 7.93 3.85 -14.12
C ASP A 14 8.37 5.31 -13.97
N PHE A 15 7.51 6.15 -13.38
CA PHE A 15 7.82 7.55 -13.08
C PHE A 15 7.09 8.00 -11.81
N LEU A 16 7.78 8.78 -10.95
CA LEU A 16 7.28 9.25 -9.64
C LEU A 16 6.65 8.15 -8.77
N GLY A 17 7.14 6.92 -8.90
CA GLY A 17 6.65 5.77 -8.15
C GLY A 17 5.36 5.15 -8.67
N PHE A 18 4.92 5.53 -9.88
CA PHE A 18 3.83 4.91 -10.60
C PHE A 18 4.33 4.21 -11.85
N THR A 19 3.72 3.06 -12.13
CA THR A 19 3.79 2.45 -13.46
C THR A 19 2.71 3.08 -14.33
N HIS A 20 3.15 3.75 -15.39
CA HIS A 20 2.31 4.37 -16.41
C HIS A 20 2.13 3.40 -17.58
N PHE A 21 0.89 3.20 -18.01
CA PHE A 21 0.56 2.27 -19.09
C PHE A 21 -0.58 2.79 -19.95
N CYS A 22 -0.60 2.43 -21.23
CA CYS A 22 -1.73 2.72 -22.10
C CYS A 22 -2.93 1.88 -21.71
N ASP A 23 -4.07 2.55 -21.50
CA ASP A 23 -5.33 1.93 -21.14
C ASP A 23 -6.47 2.59 -21.93
N THR A 24 -7.67 2.04 -21.84
CA THR A 24 -8.87 2.57 -22.47
C THR A 24 -9.94 2.86 -21.42
N THR A 25 -10.72 3.90 -21.66
CA THR A 25 -11.92 4.20 -20.88
C THR A 25 -12.99 3.15 -21.17
N ARG A 26 -14.01 3.06 -20.32
CA ARG A 26 -15.17 2.16 -20.56
C ARG A 26 -15.89 2.45 -21.89
N LYS A 27 -15.77 3.68 -22.40
CA LYS A 27 -16.31 4.12 -23.70
C LYS A 27 -15.30 3.96 -24.86
N GLY A 28 -14.22 3.21 -24.69
CA GLY A 28 -13.23 2.92 -25.75
C GLY A 28 -12.22 4.03 -26.05
N LYS A 29 -12.32 5.21 -25.43
CA LYS A 29 -11.35 6.31 -25.62
C LYS A 29 -10.01 6.00 -24.95
N PHE A 30 -8.92 6.44 -25.54
CA PHE A 30 -7.57 6.32 -24.96
C PHE A 30 -7.48 7.04 -23.60
N LYS A 31 -6.79 6.43 -22.64
CA LYS A 31 -6.40 7.06 -21.37
C LYS A 31 -5.03 6.57 -20.92
N LEU A 32 -4.33 7.38 -20.13
CA LEU A 32 -3.12 6.95 -19.45
C LEU A 32 -3.48 6.32 -18.10
N GLY A 33 -3.29 5.01 -17.97
CA GLY A 33 -3.44 4.27 -16.73
C GLY A 33 -2.25 4.48 -15.79
N ARG A 34 -2.51 4.50 -14.49
CA ARG A 34 -1.50 4.65 -13.44
C ARG A 34 -1.77 3.64 -12.33
N LYS A 35 -0.72 2.97 -11.87
CA LYS A 35 -0.77 2.10 -10.68
C LYS A 35 0.51 2.26 -9.88
N THR A 36 0.49 1.95 -8.59
CA THR A 36 1.71 1.94 -7.77
C THR A 36 2.77 1.04 -8.43
N SER A 37 3.98 1.57 -8.62
CA SER A 37 5.09 0.77 -9.15
C SER A 37 5.39 -0.39 -8.21
N ARG A 38 5.61 -1.59 -8.78
CA ARG A 38 5.97 -2.79 -8.02
C ARG A 38 7.22 -2.58 -7.17
N LYS A 39 8.19 -1.81 -7.68
CA LYS A 39 9.43 -1.46 -6.97
C LYS A 39 9.10 -0.64 -5.72
N LYS A 40 8.29 0.41 -5.87
CA LYS A 40 7.88 1.27 -4.74
C LYS A 40 6.98 0.56 -3.74
N PHE A 41 6.08 -0.30 -4.20
CA PHE A 41 5.25 -1.13 -3.32
C PHE A 41 6.11 -2.01 -2.41
N ARG A 42 7.05 -2.76 -3.00
CA ARG A 42 7.98 -3.62 -2.26
C ARG A 42 8.84 -2.83 -1.29
N GLN A 43 9.41 -1.71 -1.73
CA GLN A 43 10.19 -0.81 -0.90
C GLN A 43 9.38 -0.39 0.34
N LYS A 44 8.14 0.10 0.15
CA LYS A 44 7.30 0.58 1.24
C LYS A 44 6.91 -0.53 2.22
N MET A 45 6.64 -1.73 1.71
CA MET A 45 6.36 -2.89 2.56
C MET A 45 7.55 -3.31 3.41
N THR A 46 8.77 -3.27 2.85
CA THR A 46 10.00 -3.54 3.59
C THR A 46 10.24 -2.50 4.68
N GLU A 47 10.10 -1.21 4.35
CA GLU A 47 10.19 -0.11 5.32
C GLU A 47 9.18 -0.28 6.46
N MET A 48 7.92 -0.60 6.14
CA MET A 48 6.88 -0.82 7.13
C MET A 48 7.21 -2.00 8.05
N ASN A 49 7.68 -3.12 7.49
CA ASN A 49 8.07 -4.28 8.28
C ASN A 49 9.22 -3.97 9.24
N ILE A 50 10.24 -3.24 8.77
CA ILE A 50 11.37 -2.80 9.60
C ILE A 50 10.90 -1.87 10.72
N TRP A 51 10.06 -0.88 10.39
CA TRP A 51 9.53 0.06 11.36
C TRP A 51 8.69 -0.65 12.43
N LEU A 52 7.76 -1.53 12.05
CA LEU A 52 6.96 -2.32 12.98
C LEU A 52 7.83 -3.20 13.87
N LYS A 53 8.85 -3.86 13.29
CA LYS A 53 9.82 -4.63 14.07
C LYS A 53 10.49 -3.75 15.12
N ARG A 54 10.95 -2.55 14.77
CA ARG A 54 11.63 -1.65 15.73
C ARG A 54 10.70 -1.15 16.82
N ILE A 55 9.51 -0.66 16.47
CA ILE A 55 8.63 0.04 17.41
C ILE A 55 7.91 -0.89 18.39
N ARG A 56 7.75 -2.19 18.06
CA ARG A 56 6.91 -3.15 18.80
C ARG A 56 7.16 -3.19 20.31
N ASN A 57 8.39 -2.97 20.76
CA ASN A 57 8.76 -3.04 22.18
C ASN A 57 9.15 -1.68 22.77
N LEU A 58 9.21 -0.62 21.97
CA LEU A 58 9.66 0.70 22.40
C LEU A 58 8.51 1.58 22.89
N VAL A 59 7.31 1.37 22.32
CA VAL A 59 6.15 2.22 22.55
C VAL A 59 4.91 1.36 22.80
N GLN A 60 3.97 1.87 23.59
CA GLN A 60 2.69 1.21 23.83
C GLN A 60 1.90 1.03 22.52
N LEU A 61 1.10 -0.05 22.43
CA LEU A 61 0.37 -0.41 21.20
C LEU A 61 -0.47 0.76 20.67
N LYS A 62 -1.28 1.37 21.55
CA LYS A 62 -2.17 2.47 21.22
C LYS A 62 -1.44 3.66 20.58
N GLU A 63 -0.24 3.97 21.06
CA GLU A 63 0.50 5.15 20.61
C GLU A 63 1.18 4.93 19.26
N TRP A 64 1.86 3.79 19.06
CA TRP A 64 2.44 3.52 17.74
C TRP A 64 1.37 3.16 16.69
N TRP A 65 0.19 2.71 17.11
CA TRP A 65 -0.94 2.47 16.20
C TRP A 65 -1.42 3.77 15.53
N LYS A 66 -1.55 4.88 16.28
CA LYS A 66 -1.82 6.20 15.69
C LYS A 66 -0.81 6.58 14.61
N VAL A 67 0.47 6.26 14.85
CA VAL A 67 1.53 6.51 13.85
C VAL A 67 1.39 5.59 12.64
N LEU A 68 0.94 4.35 12.82
CA LEU A 68 0.63 3.44 11.72
C LEU A 68 -0.51 3.98 10.85
N GLU A 69 -1.58 4.50 11.46
CA GLU A 69 -2.69 5.14 10.75
C GLU A 69 -2.22 6.34 9.93
N LEU A 70 -1.39 7.22 10.50
CA LEU A 70 -0.79 8.34 9.78
C LEU A 70 0.07 7.88 8.59
N LYS A 71 0.82 6.78 8.73
CA LYS A 71 1.61 6.20 7.63
C LYS A 71 0.73 5.64 6.52
N LEU A 72 -0.38 4.97 6.88
CA LEU A 72 -1.37 4.47 5.91
C LEU A 72 -2.04 5.65 5.19
N LEU A 73 -2.48 6.67 5.93
CA LEU A 73 -3.09 7.87 5.38
C LEU A 73 -2.16 8.60 4.41
N GLY A 74 -0.88 8.73 4.75
CA GLY A 74 0.13 9.29 3.85
C GLY A 74 0.29 8.48 2.56
N HIS A 75 0.25 7.14 2.67
CA HIS A 75 0.28 6.27 1.49
C HIS A 75 -0.97 6.47 0.61
N TYR A 76 -2.16 6.54 1.22
CA TYR A 76 -3.40 6.75 0.50
C TYR A 76 -3.47 8.13 -0.16
N ARG A 77 -3.01 9.20 0.51
CA ARG A 77 -2.96 10.55 -0.07
C ARG A 77 -2.08 10.59 -1.33
N TYR A 78 -0.95 9.89 -1.33
CA TYR A 78 -0.05 9.87 -2.49
C TYR A 78 -0.53 8.93 -3.60
N TYR A 79 -0.93 7.70 -3.26
CA TYR A 79 -1.27 6.65 -4.22
C TYR A 79 -2.77 6.56 -4.54
N GLY A 80 -3.60 7.42 -3.94
CA GLY A 80 -5.06 7.51 -4.02
C GLY A 80 -5.62 7.98 -5.37
N MET A 81 -5.10 7.44 -6.47
CA MET A 81 -5.56 7.76 -7.81
C MET A 81 -6.56 6.73 -8.35
N SER A 82 -7.44 7.18 -9.23
CA SER A 82 -8.39 6.32 -9.95
C SER A 82 -7.65 5.22 -10.71
N GLY A 83 -8.13 3.98 -10.58
CA GLY A 83 -7.50 2.78 -11.15
C GLY A 83 -6.48 2.08 -10.24
N ASN A 84 -6.08 2.70 -9.11
CA ASN A 84 -5.08 2.13 -8.20
C ASN A 84 -5.67 1.49 -6.92
N ILE A 85 -7.00 1.46 -6.78
CA ILE A 85 -7.69 0.98 -5.57
C ILE A 85 -7.25 -0.43 -5.13
N ARG A 86 -7.06 -1.34 -6.09
CA ARG A 86 -6.58 -2.71 -5.80
C ARG A 86 -5.21 -2.71 -5.13
N SER A 87 -4.29 -1.84 -5.55
CA SER A 87 -2.98 -1.73 -4.92
C SER A 87 -3.07 -1.16 -3.50
N LEU A 88 -3.99 -0.23 -3.26
CA LEU A 88 -4.20 0.36 -1.94
C LEU A 88 -4.77 -0.67 -0.95
N GLN A 89 -5.77 -1.44 -1.41
CA GLN A 89 -6.35 -2.54 -0.63
C GLN A 89 -5.32 -3.62 -0.30
N ASN A 90 -4.49 -4.01 -1.28
CA ASN A 90 -3.40 -4.96 -1.05
C ASN A 90 -2.37 -4.41 -0.05
N PHE A 91 -2.02 -3.13 -0.16
CA PHE A 91 -1.11 -2.48 0.78
C PHE A 91 -1.67 -2.55 2.21
N TYR A 92 -2.92 -2.10 2.41
CA TYR A 92 -3.61 -2.18 3.70
C TYR A 92 -3.60 -3.60 4.27
N HIS A 93 -4.05 -4.57 3.47
CA HIS A 93 -4.13 -5.97 3.90
C HIS A 93 -2.77 -6.49 4.39
N HIS A 94 -1.70 -6.22 3.65
CA HIS A 94 -0.36 -6.65 4.07
C HIS A 94 0.15 -5.89 5.29
N VAL A 95 -0.13 -4.59 5.42
CA VAL A 95 0.28 -3.79 6.57
C VAL A 95 -0.42 -4.29 7.84
N VAL A 96 -1.73 -4.53 7.81
CA VAL A 96 -2.47 -5.07 8.97
C VAL A 96 -1.93 -6.46 9.35
N ARG A 97 -1.62 -7.32 8.37
CA ARG A 97 -0.97 -8.62 8.64
C ARG A 97 0.40 -8.49 9.28
N LEU A 98 1.21 -7.53 8.84
CA LEU A 98 2.50 -7.26 9.47
C LEU A 98 2.34 -6.73 10.89
N ALA A 99 1.38 -5.83 11.12
CA ALA A 99 1.07 -5.33 12.46
C ALA A 99 0.64 -6.47 13.38
N PHE A 100 -0.31 -7.30 12.96
CA PHE A 100 -0.74 -8.51 13.67
C PHE A 100 0.43 -9.44 14.01
N LYS A 101 1.30 -9.71 13.02
CA LYS A 101 2.50 -10.53 13.21
C LYS A 101 3.42 -9.97 14.30
N TRP A 102 3.67 -8.67 14.31
CA TRP A 102 4.61 -8.06 15.26
C TRP A 102 4.01 -7.86 16.64
N ILE A 103 2.71 -7.57 16.75
CA ILE A 103 1.96 -7.52 18.01
C ILE A 103 2.06 -8.88 18.73
N ASN A 104 1.76 -9.96 18.03
CA ASN A 104 1.84 -11.33 18.56
C ASN A 104 3.27 -11.86 18.76
N ARG A 105 4.30 -11.06 18.47
CA ARG A 105 5.72 -11.37 18.73
C ARG A 105 6.31 -10.50 19.84
N ARG A 106 5.48 -9.72 20.56
CA ARG A 106 5.88 -8.94 21.73
C ARG A 106 5.91 -9.77 23.01
N SER A 107 4.97 -10.70 23.14
CA SER A 107 4.80 -11.57 24.32
C SER A 107 5.00 -13.03 23.91
N GLN A 108 5.43 -13.87 24.86
CA GLN A 108 5.46 -15.33 24.70
C GLN A 108 4.06 -15.94 24.60
N ARG A 109 2.99 -15.14 24.81
CA ARG A 109 1.59 -15.52 24.57
C ARG A 109 1.06 -14.84 23.31
N LYS A 110 0.44 -15.61 22.41
CA LYS A 110 -0.33 -15.08 21.26
C LYS A 110 -1.69 -14.53 21.74
N SER A 111 -1.66 -13.42 22.46
CA SER A 111 -2.85 -12.86 23.11
C SER A 111 -3.80 -12.10 22.17
N TYR A 112 -3.38 -11.76 20.93
CA TYR A 112 -4.19 -10.95 20.02
C TYR A 112 -4.77 -11.79 18.89
N ASN A 113 -6.10 -11.76 18.75
CA ASN A 113 -6.84 -12.33 17.61
C ASN A 113 -7.18 -11.25 16.56
N TRP A 114 -7.67 -11.68 15.40
CA TRP A 114 -8.02 -10.75 14.30
C TRP A 114 -9.15 -9.78 14.67
N ALA A 115 -10.12 -10.21 15.48
CA ALA A 115 -11.21 -9.36 15.93
C ALA A 115 -10.70 -8.17 16.77
N LEU A 116 -9.74 -8.44 17.67
CA LEU A 116 -9.11 -7.41 18.49
C LEU A 116 -8.22 -6.47 17.66
N VAL A 117 -7.60 -6.94 16.57
CA VAL A 117 -6.86 -6.03 15.66
C VAL A 117 -7.82 -5.18 14.83
N GLN A 118 -8.97 -5.73 14.41
CA GLN A 118 -10.00 -4.97 13.71
C GLN A 118 -10.63 -3.88 14.58
N SER A 119 -10.73 -4.06 15.90
CA SER A 119 -11.23 -3.01 16.79
C SER A 119 -10.29 -1.80 16.90
N PHE A 120 -8.98 -1.98 16.67
CA PHE A 120 -8.04 -0.86 16.53
C PHE A 120 -8.08 -0.23 15.12
N SER A 121 -8.52 -0.99 14.11
CA SER A 121 -8.63 -0.55 12.72
C SER A 121 -9.95 0.16 12.39
N ALA A 122 -10.76 0.56 13.39
CA ALA A 122 -12.03 1.24 13.17
C ALA A 122 -11.82 2.68 12.66
N ILE A 123 -11.49 2.79 11.37
CA ILE A 123 -11.56 3.98 10.52
C ILE A 123 -12.25 3.56 9.22
#